data_AF-A0A957DEX1-F1
#
_entry.id   AF-A0A957DEX1-F1
#
_cell.length_a   1.000
_cell.length_b   1.000
_cell.length_c   1.000
_cell.angle_alpha   90.00
_cell.angle_beta   90.00
_cell.angle_gamma   90.00
#
_symmetry.space_group_name_H-M   'P 1'
#
loop_
_entity.id
_entity.type
_entity.pdbx_description
1 polymer ?
#
loop_
_entity_poly.entity_id
_entity_poly.type
_entity_poly.pdbx_seq_one_letter_code
_entity_poly.pdbx_strand_id
1 'polypeptide(L)'
;FSETLDVLRGASDGDVVLHNLVSDLPQAERYTYVYDSNGQVLDHVLASPGLYDALTFVDIVHTNAEYPADSRVTDHDQVLGRFSIPGEPELHIAKFVELPNDPVQPGDVVTFTIILSNTGYADAEDVLVTDLIPEGLICGDIMETVIVPASNDLVIIRFTAEVADNTWDMTITNTASYTHSSGSGSASVSLTVGPQTFFQLFLPIMAGKP
;
A
#
# COMPACT_ATOMS: atom_id res chain seq x y z
N PHE A 1 3.25 5.62 43.44
CA PHE A 1 3.11 4.47 42.53
C PHE A 1 4.06 3.37 42.99
N SER A 2 3.87 2.13 42.52
CA SER A 2 4.66 0.96 42.97
C SER A 2 6.07 0.98 42.35
N GLU A 3 7.09 0.61 43.13
CA GLU A 3 8.47 0.44 42.66
C GLU A 3 8.57 -0.52 41.46
N THR A 4 7.75 -1.57 41.43
CA THR A 4 7.67 -2.51 40.30
C THR A 4 7.25 -1.83 39.00
N LEU A 5 6.31 -0.88 39.08
CA LEU A 5 5.83 -0.14 37.90
C LEU A 5 6.90 0.83 37.40
N ASP A 6 7.65 1.45 38.31
CA ASP A 6 8.75 2.35 37.96
C ASP A 6 9.89 1.59 37.27
N VAL A 7 10.25 0.39 37.75
CA VAL A 7 11.20 -0.50 37.07
C VAL A 7 10.69 -0.90 35.68
N LEU A 8 9.42 -1.32 35.57
CA LEU A 8 8.84 -1.75 34.29
C LEU A 8 8.84 -0.61 33.24
N ARG A 9 8.74 0.64 33.69
CA ARG A 9 8.80 1.83 32.83
C ARG A 9 10.21 2.27 32.46
N GLY A 10 11.25 1.61 32.99
CA GLY A 10 12.65 2.01 32.86
C GLY A 10 13.06 3.19 33.74
N ALA A 11 12.17 3.69 34.60
CA ALA A 11 12.42 4.85 35.44
C ALA A 11 13.53 4.60 36.49
N SER A 12 13.81 3.34 36.83
CA SER A 12 14.90 2.96 37.74
C SER A 12 16.30 3.17 37.15
N ASP A 13 16.43 3.17 35.81
CA ASP A 13 17.72 3.30 35.10
C ASP A 13 17.94 4.73 34.56
N GLY A 14 17.02 5.65 34.86
CA GLY A 14 17.07 7.06 34.42
C GLY A 14 16.42 7.33 33.06
N ASP A 15 16.06 6.30 32.30
CA ASP A 15 15.41 6.39 31.00
C ASP A 15 13.97 5.89 31.08
N VAL A 16 12.99 6.79 31.23
CA VAL A 16 11.57 6.42 31.14
C VAL A 16 11.25 6.07 29.68
N VAL A 17 11.27 4.77 29.38
CA VAL A 17 11.07 4.22 28.04
C VAL A 17 9.62 3.83 27.77
N LEU A 18 8.77 3.75 28.79
CA LEU A 18 7.33 3.49 28.64
C LEU A 18 6.49 4.50 29.43
N HIS A 19 5.47 5.03 28.75
CA HIS A 19 4.46 5.90 29.33
C HIS A 19 3.28 5.10 29.85
N ASN A 20 2.86 5.36 31.10
CA ASN A 20 1.68 4.73 31.68
C ASN A 20 0.45 5.59 31.39
N LEU A 21 -0.43 5.09 30.52
CA LEU A 21 -1.58 5.85 30.02
C LEU A 21 -2.56 6.27 31.13
N VAL A 22 -2.67 5.49 32.21
CA VAL A 22 -3.52 5.84 33.36
C VAL A 22 -3.05 7.14 34.03
N SER A 23 -1.78 7.52 33.85
CA SER A 23 -1.23 8.76 34.40
C SER A 23 -1.77 10.01 33.72
N ASP A 24 -2.43 9.89 32.57
CA ASP A 24 -2.96 11.00 31.78
C ASP A 24 -4.39 11.36 32.18
N LEU A 25 -5.08 10.46 32.87
CA LEU A 25 -6.43 10.71 33.40
C LEU A 25 -6.37 11.66 34.61
N PRO A 26 -7.44 12.41 34.91
CA PRO A 26 -7.60 13.11 36.19
C PRO A 26 -7.35 12.16 37.38
N GLN A 27 -6.68 12.62 38.43
CA GLN A 27 -6.34 11.77 39.58
C GLN A 27 -7.55 11.04 40.18
N ALA A 28 -8.72 11.70 40.20
CA ALA A 28 -9.96 11.14 40.73
C ALA A 28 -10.50 9.95 39.91
N GLU A 29 -10.10 9.81 38.65
CA GLU A 29 -10.54 8.75 37.73
C GLU A 29 -9.50 7.61 37.63
N ARG A 30 -8.37 7.74 38.32
CA ARG A 30 -7.31 6.72 38.32
C ARG A 30 -7.63 5.64 39.34
N TYR A 31 -8.54 4.74 38.99
CA TYR A 31 -8.74 3.48 39.71
C TYR A 31 -9.37 2.46 38.78
N THR A 32 -8.95 1.21 38.89
CA THR A 32 -9.57 0.09 38.19
C THR A 32 -10.23 -0.88 39.17
N TYR A 33 -10.04 -0.68 40.47
CA TYR A 33 -10.54 -1.56 41.52
C TYR A 33 -10.96 -0.74 42.74
N VAL A 34 -11.98 -1.19 43.48
CA VAL A 34 -12.41 -0.58 44.74
C VAL A 34 -12.37 -1.61 45.86
N TYR A 35 -11.55 -1.34 46.88
CA TYR A 35 -11.44 -2.16 48.08
C TYR A 35 -11.74 -1.34 49.33
N ASP A 36 -12.73 -1.78 50.12
CA ASP A 36 -13.15 -1.09 51.34
C ASP A 36 -13.40 0.41 51.11
N SER A 37 -14.11 0.72 50.01
CA SER A 37 -14.39 2.08 49.53
C SER A 37 -13.16 2.91 49.09
N ASN A 38 -11.97 2.29 48.99
CA ASN A 38 -10.77 2.93 48.47
C ASN A 38 -10.51 2.51 47.02
N GLY A 39 -10.47 3.49 46.11
CA GLY A 39 -10.07 3.28 44.72
C GLY A 39 -8.57 2.94 44.62
N GLN A 40 -8.25 1.94 43.83
CA GLN A 40 -6.88 1.48 43.58
C GLN A 40 -6.63 1.37 42.07
N VAL A 41 -5.45 1.82 41.63
CA VAL A 41 -4.97 1.52 40.28
C VAL A 41 -4.19 0.22 40.33
N LEU A 42 -4.74 -0.84 39.76
CA LEU A 42 -4.08 -2.14 39.69
C LEU A 42 -3.76 -2.54 38.24
N ASP A 43 -4.53 -2.02 37.28
CA ASP A 43 -4.34 -2.30 35.87
C ASP A 43 -3.74 -1.09 35.17
N HIS A 44 -2.78 -1.37 34.29
CA HIS A 44 -2.02 -0.36 33.59
C HIS A 44 -1.87 -0.74 32.12
N VAL A 45 -1.95 0.26 31.25
CA VAL A 45 -1.51 0.14 29.86
C VAL A 45 -0.26 0.99 29.73
N LEU A 46 0.81 0.37 29.23
CA LEU A 46 2.08 1.03 28.98
C LEU A 46 2.31 1.16 27.47
N ALA A 47 2.69 2.35 27.01
CA ALA A 47 2.98 2.63 25.62
C ALA A 47 4.43 3.10 25.45
N SER A 48 5.10 2.65 24.39
CA SER A 48 6.37 3.23 23.94
C SER A 48 6.15 4.66 23.43
N PRO A 49 7.20 5.51 23.34
CA PRO A 49 7.04 6.89 22.91
C PRO A 49 6.33 7.02 21.55
N GLY A 50 6.72 6.24 20.54
CA GLY A 50 6.08 6.29 19.22
C GLY A 50 4.61 5.85 19.22
N LEU A 51 4.24 4.87 20.04
CA LEU A 51 2.83 4.48 20.19
C LEU A 51 2.04 5.50 21.02
N TYR A 52 2.70 6.14 21.99
CA TYR A 52 2.11 7.19 22.82
C TYR A 52 1.79 8.45 22.01
N ASP A 53 2.66 8.85 21.08
CA ASP A 53 2.41 9.96 20.16
C ASP A 53 1.18 9.72 19.27
N ALA A 54 0.83 8.45 19.02
CA ALA A 54 -0.37 8.05 18.30
C ALA A 54 -1.63 7.98 19.19
N LEU A 55 -1.53 8.21 20.51
CA LEU A 55 -2.68 8.12 21.42
C LEU A 55 -3.67 9.26 21.15
N THR A 56 -4.94 8.91 20.91
CA THR A 56 -6.02 9.89 20.70
C THR A 56 -7.02 9.96 21.83
N PHE A 57 -7.09 8.92 22.65
CA PHE A 57 -8.03 8.81 23.75
C PHE A 57 -7.56 7.74 24.73
N VAL A 58 -7.70 8.02 26.01
CA VAL A 58 -7.57 7.04 27.08
C VAL A 58 -8.71 7.29 28.08
N ASP A 59 -9.26 6.22 28.62
CA ASP A 59 -10.27 6.27 29.68
C ASP A 59 -10.24 4.97 30.51
N ILE A 60 -10.75 5.03 31.74
CA ILE A 60 -11.11 3.84 32.51
C ILE A 60 -12.62 3.73 32.49
N VAL A 61 -13.11 2.63 31.93
CA VAL A 61 -14.55 2.45 31.71
C VAL A 61 -15.19 1.90 32.99
N HIS A 62 -15.66 2.81 33.85
CA HIS A 62 -16.29 2.52 35.14
C HIS A 62 -17.65 1.84 35.02
N THR A 63 -17.62 0.54 34.71
CA THR A 63 -18.81 -0.31 34.50
C THR A 63 -18.87 -1.49 35.45
N ASN A 64 -17.84 -1.68 36.28
CA ASN A 64 -17.67 -2.86 37.12
C ASN A 64 -17.28 -2.52 38.56
N ALA A 65 -16.17 -1.82 38.80
CA ALA A 65 -15.54 -1.75 40.13
C ALA A 65 -16.43 -1.10 41.20
N GLU A 66 -17.28 -0.15 40.80
CA GLU A 66 -18.20 0.58 41.69
C GLU A 66 -19.51 -0.14 41.98
N TYR A 67 -19.82 -1.19 41.21
CA TYR A 67 -21.08 -1.90 41.30
C TYR A 67 -21.00 -3.03 42.33
N PRO A 68 -22.14 -3.38 42.98
CA PRO A 68 -22.24 -4.56 43.84
C PRO A 68 -21.78 -5.85 43.14
N ALA A 69 -21.17 -6.76 43.91
CA ALA A 69 -20.55 -7.99 43.39
C ALA A 69 -21.50 -8.92 42.61
N ASP A 70 -22.80 -8.86 42.89
CA ASP A 70 -23.86 -9.61 42.21
C ASP A 70 -24.34 -8.96 40.90
N SER A 71 -23.96 -7.71 40.66
CA SER A 71 -24.38 -6.91 39.49
C SER A 71 -23.26 -6.60 38.49
N ARG A 72 -22.00 -6.87 38.86
CA ARG A 72 -20.82 -6.69 37.99
C ARG A 72 -20.34 -8.01 37.41
N VAL A 73 -19.70 -7.95 36.25
CA VAL A 73 -19.15 -9.14 35.55
C VAL A 73 -17.74 -9.47 36.04
N THR A 74 -17.01 -8.46 36.49
CA THR A 74 -15.65 -8.52 37.03
C THR A 74 -15.55 -7.50 38.17
N ASP A 75 -14.59 -7.65 39.08
CA ASP A 75 -14.31 -6.66 40.12
C ASP A 75 -13.36 -5.54 39.70
N HIS A 76 -12.85 -5.61 38.47
CA HIS A 76 -11.99 -4.60 37.86
C HIS A 76 -12.65 -3.88 36.68
N ASP A 77 -12.40 -2.57 36.54
CA ASP A 77 -12.73 -1.78 35.35
C ASP A 77 -11.64 -1.90 34.28
N GLN A 78 -12.04 -1.83 33.02
CA GLN A 78 -11.12 -1.91 31.89
C GLN A 78 -10.45 -0.55 31.62
N VAL A 79 -9.15 -0.56 31.35
CA VAL A 79 -8.43 0.59 30.78
C VAL A 79 -8.56 0.53 29.25
N LEU A 80 -9.12 1.57 28.63
CA LEU A 80 -9.31 1.67 27.19
C LEU A 80 -8.37 2.74 26.61
N GLY A 81 -7.49 2.35 25.71
CA GLY A 81 -6.68 3.25 24.90
C GLY A 81 -7.08 3.17 23.43
N ARG A 82 -7.24 4.32 22.76
CA ARG A 82 -7.44 4.40 21.31
C ARG A 82 -6.28 5.13 20.67
N PHE A 83 -5.69 4.50 19.67
CA PHE A 83 -4.55 5.01 18.92
C PHE A 83 -4.96 5.32 17.48
N SER A 84 -4.43 6.42 16.93
CA SER A 84 -4.47 6.75 15.52
C SER A 84 -3.06 6.55 14.97
N ILE A 85 -2.78 5.33 14.53
CA ILE A 85 -1.51 4.97 13.92
C ILE A 85 -1.60 5.41 12.45
N PRO A 86 -0.70 6.28 11.94
CA PRO A 86 -0.64 6.54 10.51
C PRO A 86 -0.43 5.19 9.81
N GLY A 87 -1.34 4.81 8.92
CA GLY A 87 -1.14 3.56 8.19
C GLY A 87 -0.04 3.72 7.16
N GLU A 88 0.45 2.60 6.68
CA GLU A 88 1.40 2.57 5.56
C GLU A 88 0.63 2.50 4.24
N PRO A 89 1.18 3.04 3.14
CA PRO A 89 0.65 2.79 1.81
C PRO A 89 0.89 1.34 1.39
N GLU A 90 -0.13 0.72 0.80
CA GLU A 90 -0.07 -0.63 0.22
C GLU A 90 -0.33 -0.53 -1.28
N LEU A 91 0.73 -0.62 -2.09
CA LEU A 91 0.68 -0.30 -3.51
C LEU A 91 0.51 -1.53 -4.39
N HIS A 92 -0.38 -1.42 -5.37
CA HIS A 92 -0.60 -2.42 -6.42
C HIS A 92 -0.42 -1.81 -7.80
N ILE A 93 0.15 -2.60 -8.72
CA ILE A 93 0.37 -2.22 -10.11
C ILE A 93 -0.32 -3.20 -11.05
N ALA A 94 -1.00 -2.68 -12.07
CA ALA A 94 -1.53 -3.44 -13.18
C ALA A 94 -1.09 -2.80 -14.50
N LYS A 95 -0.98 -3.63 -15.54
CA LYS A 95 -0.61 -3.18 -16.88
C LYS A 95 -1.48 -3.86 -17.94
N PHE A 96 -1.94 -3.06 -18.88
CA PHE A 96 -2.80 -3.49 -19.98
C PHE A 96 -2.24 -2.96 -21.31
N VAL A 97 -2.59 -3.65 -22.39
CA VAL A 97 -2.35 -3.20 -23.76
C VAL A 97 -3.65 -3.27 -24.54
N GLU A 98 -3.95 -2.19 -25.26
CA GLU A 98 -5.01 -2.14 -26.25
C GLU A 98 -4.37 -2.26 -27.63
N LEU A 99 -4.82 -3.24 -28.40
CA LEU A 99 -4.29 -3.56 -29.72
C LEU A 99 -5.25 -3.07 -30.81
N PRO A 100 -4.77 -2.46 -31.89
CA PRO A 100 -5.61 -2.11 -33.05
C PRO A 100 -6.13 -3.37 -33.78
N ASN A 101 -5.38 -4.47 -33.69
CA ASN A 101 -5.67 -5.78 -34.27
C ASN A 101 -4.88 -6.86 -33.49
N ASP A 102 -5.34 -8.10 -33.60
CA ASP A 102 -4.68 -9.26 -32.98
C ASP A 102 -4.58 -10.40 -34.01
N PRO A 103 -3.37 -10.80 -34.44
CA PRO A 103 -2.07 -10.25 -34.03
C PRO A 103 -1.81 -8.84 -34.62
N VAL A 104 -0.92 -8.08 -33.98
CA VAL A 104 -0.43 -6.80 -34.54
C VAL A 104 0.53 -7.04 -35.70
N GLN A 105 0.78 -6.02 -36.50
CA GLN A 105 1.75 -5.99 -37.59
C GLN A 105 2.81 -4.92 -37.30
N PRO A 106 4.01 -5.03 -37.86
CA PRO A 106 4.96 -3.94 -37.81
C PRO A 106 4.40 -2.64 -38.43
N GLY A 107 4.67 -1.51 -37.78
CA GLY A 107 4.09 -0.21 -38.04
C GLY A 107 2.77 0.07 -37.29
N ASP A 108 2.14 -0.94 -36.68
CA ASP A 108 0.94 -0.71 -35.87
C ASP A 108 1.28 0.06 -34.58
N VAL A 109 0.35 0.91 -34.15
CA VAL A 109 0.45 1.65 -32.89
C VAL A 109 -0.42 0.99 -31.83
N VAL A 110 0.20 0.56 -30.74
CA VAL A 110 -0.49 -0.03 -29.57
C VAL A 110 -0.56 0.98 -28.43
N THR A 111 -1.57 0.88 -27.58
CA THR A 111 -1.72 1.76 -26.41
C THR A 111 -1.52 0.96 -25.13
N PHE A 112 -0.53 1.34 -24.31
CA PHE A 112 -0.31 0.79 -22.98
C PHE A 112 -0.99 1.64 -21.92
N THR A 113 -1.56 0.97 -20.93
CA THR A 113 -2.09 1.60 -19.71
C THR A 113 -1.44 0.94 -18.49
N ILE A 114 -0.76 1.74 -17.67
CA ILE A 114 -0.30 1.37 -16.33
C ILE A 114 -1.27 1.95 -15.32
N ILE A 115 -1.69 1.15 -14.34
CA ILE A 115 -2.56 1.56 -13.25
C ILE A 115 -1.84 1.31 -11.94
N LEU A 116 -1.71 2.34 -11.11
CA LEU A 116 -1.39 2.21 -9.70
C LEU A 116 -2.62 2.46 -8.83
N SER A 117 -2.67 1.71 -7.74
CA SER A 117 -3.67 1.86 -6.67
C SER A 117 -3.01 1.67 -5.31
N ASN A 118 -3.61 2.27 -4.28
CA ASN A 118 -3.14 2.19 -2.91
C ASN A 118 -4.30 1.72 -2.00
N THR A 119 -4.18 0.53 -1.41
CA THR A 119 -5.15 -0.04 -0.46
C THR A 119 -4.77 0.20 1.00
N GLY A 120 -3.66 0.90 1.23
CA GLY A 120 -3.19 1.30 2.55
C GLY A 120 -3.95 2.49 3.11
N TYR A 121 -3.54 2.96 4.30
CA TYR A 121 -4.23 4.06 5.00
C TYR A 121 -3.47 5.40 4.98
N ALA A 122 -2.38 5.50 4.21
CA ALA A 122 -1.69 6.76 3.94
C ALA A 122 -1.35 6.88 2.47
N ASP A 123 -1.25 8.13 2.00
CA ASP A 123 -0.82 8.44 0.64
C ASP A 123 0.63 7.98 0.45
N ALA A 124 0.92 7.40 -0.72
CA ALA A 124 2.29 7.10 -1.11
C ALA A 124 2.86 8.27 -1.89
N GLU A 125 3.74 9.03 -1.26
CA GLU A 125 4.54 10.05 -1.94
C GLU A 125 5.77 9.40 -2.59
N ASP A 126 6.41 10.10 -3.54
CA ASP A 126 7.67 9.67 -4.14
C ASP A 126 7.69 8.25 -4.74
N VAL A 127 6.56 7.78 -5.30
CA VAL A 127 6.49 6.49 -5.99
C VAL A 127 7.15 6.62 -7.35
N LEU A 128 8.32 5.99 -7.53
CA LEU A 128 9.01 5.95 -8.81
C LEU A 128 8.45 4.82 -9.67
N VAL A 129 7.78 5.18 -10.77
CA VAL A 129 7.27 4.25 -11.79
C VAL A 129 8.26 4.18 -12.95
N THR A 130 8.62 2.97 -13.36
CA THR A 130 9.55 2.72 -14.46
C THR A 130 8.93 1.77 -15.48
N ASP A 131 9.07 2.05 -16.76
CA ASP A 131 8.70 1.17 -17.87
C ASP A 131 9.78 1.26 -18.94
N LEU A 132 10.71 0.30 -18.94
CA LEU A 132 11.77 0.23 -19.94
C LEU A 132 11.21 -0.44 -21.19
N ILE A 133 11.18 0.28 -22.30
CA ILE A 133 10.56 -0.19 -23.53
C ILE A 133 11.41 -1.33 -24.11
N PRO A 134 10.84 -2.53 -24.28
CA PRO A 134 11.57 -3.68 -24.78
C PRO A 134 11.89 -3.53 -26.27
N GLU A 135 12.85 -4.33 -26.75
CA GLU A 135 13.09 -4.47 -28.18
C GLU A 135 11.81 -4.89 -28.92
N GLY A 136 11.59 -4.29 -30.08
CA GLY A 136 10.41 -4.50 -30.92
C GLY A 136 9.30 -3.47 -30.72
N LEU A 137 9.43 -2.58 -29.74
CA LEU A 137 8.58 -1.40 -29.59
C LEU A 137 9.41 -0.12 -29.75
N ILE A 138 8.78 0.90 -30.34
CA ILE A 138 9.37 2.21 -30.56
C ILE A 138 8.57 3.23 -29.76
N CYS A 139 9.13 3.62 -28.61
CA CYS A 139 8.67 4.69 -27.74
C CYS A 139 9.83 5.10 -26.80
N GLY A 140 9.67 6.21 -26.06
CA GLY A 140 10.58 6.54 -24.97
C GLY A 140 10.26 5.74 -23.71
N ASP A 141 11.29 5.41 -22.93
CA ASP A 141 11.13 4.85 -21.59
C ASP A 141 10.28 5.76 -20.70
N ILE A 142 9.47 5.15 -19.83
CA ILE A 142 8.76 5.88 -18.79
C ILE A 142 9.59 5.81 -17.51
N MET A 143 9.83 6.96 -16.90
CA MET A 143 10.43 7.08 -15.58
C MET A 143 9.83 8.32 -14.91
N GLU A 144 8.83 8.11 -14.06
CA GLU A 144 8.02 9.19 -13.47
C GLU A 144 7.85 9.00 -11.96
N THR A 145 7.91 10.09 -11.20
CA THR A 145 7.58 10.08 -9.78
C THR A 145 6.15 10.57 -9.59
N VAL A 146 5.32 9.77 -8.95
CA VAL A 146 3.89 10.06 -8.74
C VAL A 146 3.52 9.97 -7.26
N ILE A 147 2.39 10.58 -6.91
CA ILE A 147 1.71 10.36 -5.62
C ILE A 147 0.55 9.39 -5.87
N VAL A 148 0.47 8.31 -5.09
CA VAL A 148 -0.65 7.35 -5.14
C VAL A 148 -1.50 7.49 -3.88
N PRO A 149 -2.67 8.15 -3.95
CA PRO A 149 -3.46 8.47 -2.77
C PRO A 149 -4.17 7.24 -2.19
N ALA A 150 -4.37 7.21 -0.88
CA ALA A 150 -5.10 6.14 -0.16
C ALA A 150 -6.62 6.14 -0.42
N SER A 151 -7.15 7.10 -1.18
CA SER A 151 -8.58 7.32 -1.45
C SER A 151 -9.23 6.27 -2.37
N ASN A 152 -8.53 5.20 -2.75
CA ASN A 152 -8.85 4.30 -3.86
C ASN A 152 -8.88 4.98 -5.25
N ASP A 153 -8.41 6.22 -5.37
CA ASP A 153 -8.23 6.83 -6.68
C ASP A 153 -7.10 6.14 -7.43
N LEU A 154 -7.32 5.94 -8.74
CA LEU A 154 -6.34 5.29 -9.62
C LEU A 154 -5.40 6.34 -10.21
N VAL A 155 -4.10 6.07 -10.11
CA VAL A 155 -3.11 6.79 -10.92
C VAL A 155 -2.93 6.02 -12.22
N ILE A 156 -3.21 6.68 -13.34
CA ILE A 156 -3.22 6.04 -14.66
C ILE A 156 -2.17 6.73 -15.54
N ILE A 157 -1.21 5.95 -16.02
CA ILE A 157 -0.21 6.40 -17.01
C ILE A 157 -0.54 5.71 -18.33
N ARG A 158 -0.71 6.50 -19.40
CA ARG A 158 -1.04 6.02 -20.75
C ARG A 158 -0.03 6.52 -21.75
N PHE A 159 0.45 5.62 -22.59
CA PHE A 159 1.35 5.94 -23.68
C PHE A 159 1.14 4.99 -24.86
N THR A 160 1.54 5.44 -26.04
CA THR A 160 1.50 4.65 -27.27
C THR A 160 2.90 4.20 -27.67
N ALA A 161 3.01 3.05 -28.31
CA ALA A 161 4.26 2.59 -28.93
C ALA A 161 3.99 2.02 -30.32
N GLU A 162 4.91 2.25 -31.25
CA GLU A 162 4.86 1.65 -32.59
C GLU A 162 5.60 0.31 -32.59
N VAL A 163 5.04 -0.70 -33.27
CA VAL A 163 5.67 -2.02 -33.43
C VAL A 163 6.76 -1.93 -34.50
N ALA A 164 8.01 -2.28 -34.18
CA ALA A 164 9.13 -2.12 -35.10
C ALA A 164 9.09 -3.09 -36.30
N ASP A 165 9.59 -2.66 -37.47
CA ASP A 165 9.56 -3.37 -38.77
C ASP A 165 10.05 -4.84 -38.78
N ASN A 166 10.99 -5.20 -37.89
CA ASN A 166 11.66 -6.51 -37.89
C ASN A 166 11.15 -7.46 -36.80
N THR A 167 9.87 -7.33 -36.42
CA THR A 167 9.30 -8.06 -35.26
C THR A 167 8.37 -9.22 -35.63
N TRP A 168 8.32 -9.60 -36.91
CA TRP A 168 7.47 -10.68 -37.40
C TRP A 168 7.63 -11.98 -36.60
N ASP A 169 6.50 -12.64 -36.33
CA ASP A 169 6.42 -13.88 -35.54
C ASP A 169 6.96 -13.77 -34.10
N MET A 170 7.17 -12.56 -33.57
CA MET A 170 7.60 -12.34 -32.18
C MET A 170 6.44 -12.19 -31.21
N THR A 171 6.69 -12.56 -29.95
CA THR A 171 5.89 -12.10 -28.80
C THR A 171 6.70 -11.05 -28.06
N ILE A 172 6.16 -9.84 -27.96
CA ILE A 172 6.82 -8.74 -27.24
C ILE A 172 6.15 -8.60 -25.87
N THR A 173 6.95 -8.64 -24.80
CA THR A 173 6.49 -8.46 -23.42
C THR A 173 7.00 -7.15 -22.87
N ASN A 174 6.09 -6.26 -22.49
CA ASN A 174 6.41 -4.99 -21.89
C ASN A 174 6.13 -5.03 -20.37
N THR A 175 7.06 -4.54 -19.54
CA THR A 175 6.99 -4.64 -18.08
C THR A 175 7.17 -3.28 -17.41
N ALA A 176 6.16 -2.85 -16.67
CA ALA A 176 6.25 -1.70 -15.79
C ALA A 176 6.53 -2.15 -14.36
N SER A 177 7.24 -1.33 -13.59
CA SER A 177 7.50 -1.50 -12.17
C SER A 177 7.30 -0.22 -11.39
N TYR A 178 7.12 -0.35 -10.08
CA TYR A 178 7.23 0.76 -9.14
C TYR A 178 8.22 0.43 -8.04
N THR A 179 8.87 1.46 -7.49
CA THR A 179 9.66 1.39 -6.26
C THR A 179 9.27 2.51 -5.31
N HIS A 180 9.09 2.18 -4.04
CA HIS A 180 8.73 3.10 -2.97
C HIS A 180 9.33 2.60 -1.64
N SER A 181 9.35 3.45 -0.61
CA SER A 181 9.84 3.09 0.73
C SER A 181 9.02 1.96 1.38
N SER A 182 7.73 1.87 1.08
CA SER A 182 6.83 0.81 1.57
C SER A 182 6.91 -0.49 0.78
N GLY A 183 7.57 -0.51 -0.39
CA GLY A 183 7.69 -1.71 -1.21
C GLY A 183 7.94 -1.45 -2.69
N SER A 184 7.95 -2.53 -3.47
CA SER A 184 8.14 -2.52 -4.91
C SER A 184 7.28 -3.59 -5.58
N GLY A 185 6.89 -3.37 -6.82
CA GLY A 185 6.11 -4.34 -7.61
C GLY A 185 6.29 -4.16 -9.10
N SER A 186 5.78 -5.11 -9.89
CA SER A 186 5.83 -5.06 -11.35
C SER A 186 4.62 -5.72 -12.00
N ALA A 187 4.23 -5.23 -13.17
CA ALA A 187 3.20 -5.83 -14.01
C ALA A 187 3.67 -5.88 -15.48
N SER A 188 3.42 -7.00 -16.13
CA SER A 188 3.81 -7.25 -17.51
C SER A 188 2.59 -7.58 -18.36
N VAL A 189 2.63 -7.17 -19.62
CA VAL A 189 1.65 -7.57 -20.63
C VAL A 189 2.38 -7.89 -21.93
N SER A 190 1.87 -8.87 -22.68
CA SER A 190 2.46 -9.31 -23.93
C SER A 190 1.51 -9.09 -25.10
N LEU A 191 2.09 -8.89 -26.28
CA LEU A 191 1.41 -8.83 -27.57
C LEU A 191 2.13 -9.70 -28.58
N THR A 192 1.42 -10.20 -29.58
CA THR A 192 1.93 -11.06 -30.64
C THR A 192 1.96 -10.33 -31.97
N VAL A 193 3.07 -10.46 -32.69
CA VAL A 193 3.24 -9.91 -34.04
C VAL A 193 2.98 -11.02 -35.06
N GLY A 194 2.16 -10.74 -36.07
CA GLY A 194 1.78 -11.71 -37.09
C GLY A 194 2.94 -12.16 -37.97
N PRO A 195 2.72 -13.15 -38.85
CA PRO A 195 3.71 -13.63 -39.80
C PRO A 195 3.86 -12.70 -41.01
N GLN A 196 5.02 -12.73 -41.66
CA GLN A 196 5.20 -12.04 -42.95
C GLN A 196 4.32 -12.66 -44.03
N THR A 197 3.35 -11.91 -44.54
CA THR A 197 2.62 -12.30 -45.73
C THR A 197 3.35 -11.85 -46.99
N PHE A 198 3.88 -12.80 -47.77
CA PHE A 198 4.40 -12.52 -49.10
C PHE A 198 3.23 -12.41 -50.10
N PHE A 199 3.00 -11.22 -50.66
CA PHE A 199 2.16 -11.10 -51.85
C PHE A 199 2.91 -11.65 -53.05
N GLN A 200 2.47 -12.79 -53.58
CA GLN A 200 2.97 -13.30 -54.85
C GLN A 200 2.38 -12.45 -55.98
N LEU A 201 3.17 -11.52 -56.51
CA LEU A 201 2.79 -10.73 -57.67
C LEU A 201 2.74 -11.66 -58.90
N PHE A 202 1.54 -12.14 -59.25
CA PHE A 202 1.33 -12.77 -60.55
C PHE A 202 1.45 -11.70 -61.63
N LEU A 203 2.66 -11.46 -62.12
CA LEU A 203 2.84 -10.70 -63.37
C LEU A 203 2.27 -11.56 -64.51
N PRO A 204 1.25 -11.10 -65.25
CA PRO A 204 0.78 -11.84 -66.41
C PRO A 204 1.92 -11.91 -67.43
N ILE A 205 2.32 -13.14 -67.80
CA ILE A 205 3.21 -13.38 -68.93
C ILE A 205 2.45 -12.94 -70.18
N MET A 206 2.77 -11.75 -70.69
CA MET A 206 2.36 -11.35 -72.04
C MET A 206 3.20 -12.16 -73.02
N ALA A 207 2.69 -13.31 -73.44
CA ALA A 207 3.27 -14.07 -74.54
C ALA A 207 3.17 -13.21 -75.82
N GLY A 208 4.32 -12.73 -76.30
CA GLY A 208 4.42 -12.13 -77.61
C GLY A 208 3.94 -13.12 -78.67
N LYS A 209 2.93 -12.72 -79.45
CA LYS A 209 2.49 -13.47 -80.63
C LYS A 209 3.62 -13.44 -81.69
N PRO A 210 3.89 -14.54 -82.41
CA PRO A 210 5.05 -14.71 -83.29
C PRO A 210 5.15 -13.67 -84.41
#